data_AF-A0A1Z5H6D5-F1
#
_entry.id   AF-A0A1Z5H6D5-F1
#
_cell.length_a   1.000
_cell.length_b   1.000
_cell.length_c   1.000
_cell.angle_alpha   90.00
_cell.angle_beta   90.00
_cell.angle_gamma   90.00
#
_symmetry.space_group_name_H-M   'P 1'
#
loop_
_entity.id
_entity.type
_entity.pdbx_description
1 polymer ?
#
loop_
_entity_poly.entity_id
_entity_poly.type
_entity_poly.pdbx_seq_one_letter_code
_entity_poly.pdbx_strand_id
1 'polypeptide(L)'
;MLTLLGSLLGFVSSAFPDLLGLWRDGQDRKHELAILDRQMEQMKLGHNQRLEEISVEADISESQALYKHDSQPSGVTWVDGLRASVRPVITYAFFTLFTVVKVSALYVLVSEEGLSVVQAMPQIWDPETQALFAAVMSFWFGQRALNKMRGK
;
A
#
# COMPACT_ATOMS: atom_id res chain seq x y z
N MET A 1 59.56 40.03 35.53
CA MET A 1 58.85 38.79 35.09
C MET A 1 57.32 38.91 35.16
N LEU A 2 56.75 39.78 36.02
CA LEU A 2 55.30 40.07 36.06
C LEU A 2 54.75 40.76 34.80
N THR A 3 55.55 41.55 34.09
CA THR A 3 55.19 42.21 32.82
C THR A 3 55.06 41.25 31.63
N LEU A 4 55.81 40.14 31.65
CA LEU A 4 55.70 39.06 30.67
C LEU A 4 54.44 38.22 30.90
N LEU A 5 54.07 37.98 32.16
CA LEU A 5 52.81 37.32 32.51
C LEU A 5 51.59 38.22 32.22
N GLY A 6 51.69 39.53 32.47
CA GLY A 6 50.62 40.49 32.17
C GLY A 6 50.40 40.71 30.66
N SER A 7 51.45 40.71 29.85
CA SER A 7 51.32 40.80 28.38
C SER A 7 50.80 39.50 27.76
N LEU A 8 51.16 38.33 28.31
CA LEU A 8 50.62 37.04 27.86
C LEU A 8 49.13 36.88 28.26
N LEU A 9 48.75 37.31 29.47
CA LEU A 9 47.35 37.36 29.91
C LEU A 9 46.53 38.37 29.08
N GLY A 10 47.09 39.53 28.73
CA GLY A 10 46.45 40.50 27.85
C GLY A 10 46.21 39.96 26.44
N PHE A 11 47.17 39.22 25.88
CA PHE A 11 47.06 38.57 24.58
C PHE A 11 46.03 37.43 24.57
N VAL A 12 45.99 36.60 25.62
CA VAL A 12 44.97 35.54 25.76
C VAL A 12 43.59 36.16 25.92
N SER A 13 43.46 37.25 26.68
CA SER A 13 42.18 37.96 26.85
C SER A 13 41.68 38.60 25.56
N SER A 14 42.57 39.14 24.72
CA SER A 14 42.19 39.73 23.43
C SER A 14 41.92 38.70 22.32
N ALA A 15 42.55 37.52 22.36
CA ALA A 15 42.33 36.45 21.38
C ALA A 15 41.17 35.49 21.73
N PHE A 16 40.72 35.50 23.00
CA PHE A 16 39.57 34.70 23.46
C PHE A 16 38.24 35.01 22.72
N PRO A 17 37.84 36.27 22.48
CA PRO A 17 36.60 36.56 21.74
C PRO A 17 36.65 36.06 20.29
N ASP A 18 37.80 36.13 19.61
CA ASP A 18 37.94 35.66 18.22
C ASP A 18 37.88 34.12 18.13
N LEU A 19 38.47 33.41 19.10
CA LEU A 19 38.36 31.94 19.19
C LEU A 19 36.93 31.48 19.50
N LEU A 20 36.22 32.21 20.36
CA LEU A 20 34.79 31.98 20.60
C LEU A 20 33.95 32.26 19.34
N GLY A 21 34.29 33.30 18.58
CA GLY A 21 33.68 33.62 17.29
C GLY A 21 33.80 32.46 16.29
N LEU A 22 35.01 31.94 16.09
CA LEU A 22 35.27 30.80 15.21
C LEU A 22 34.53 29.52 15.64
N TRP A 23 34.41 29.27 16.95
CA TRP A 23 33.66 28.12 17.47
C TRP A 23 32.15 28.29 17.26
N ARG A 24 31.61 29.48 17.51
CA ARG A 24 30.19 29.80 17.28
C ARG A 24 29.83 29.72 15.80
N ASP A 25 30.65 30.28 14.93
CA ASP A 25 30.48 30.19 13.47
C ASP A 25 30.49 28.72 12.99
N GLY A 26 31.32 27.87 13.60
CA GLY A 26 31.33 26.43 13.34
C GLY A 26 30.04 25.72 13.79
N GLN A 27 29.46 26.12 14.93
CA GLN A 27 28.17 25.61 15.40
C GLN A 27 27.02 26.10 14.52
N ASP A 28 27.02 27.37 14.14
CA ASP A 28 25.98 27.98 13.30
C ASP A 28 25.96 27.34 11.91
N ARG A 29 27.12 27.11 11.29
CA ARG A 29 27.22 26.38 10.01
C ARG A 29 26.73 24.94 10.12
N LYS A 30 27.04 24.25 11.22
CA LYS A 30 26.52 22.89 11.45
C LYS A 30 25.00 22.89 11.60
N HIS A 31 24.46 23.90 12.27
CA HIS A 31 23.01 24.06 12.43
C HIS A 31 22.33 24.37 11.09
N GLU A 32 22.91 25.25 10.28
CA GLU A 32 22.44 25.59 8.94
C GLU A 32 22.47 24.36 8.01
N LEU A 33 23.57 23.61 8.01
CA LEU A 33 23.67 22.34 7.27
C LEU A 33 22.60 21.34 7.72
N ALA A 34 22.37 21.22 9.04
CA ALA A 34 21.32 20.33 9.55
C ALA A 34 19.91 20.76 9.15
N ILE A 35 19.64 22.07 9.02
CA ILE A 35 18.36 22.57 8.50
C ILE A 35 18.22 22.23 7.02
N LEU A 36 19.26 22.49 6.22
CA LEU A 36 19.27 22.17 4.79
C LEU A 36 19.08 20.66 4.54
N ASP A 37 19.75 19.82 5.31
CA ASP A 37 19.61 18.36 5.23
C ASP A 37 18.18 17.92 5.52
N ARG A 38 17.54 18.47 6.57
CA ARG A 38 16.13 18.17 6.87
C ARG A 38 15.17 18.66 5.78
N GLN A 39 15.43 19.82 5.19
CA GLN A 39 14.63 20.32 4.06
C GLN A 39 14.78 19.42 2.83
N MET A 40 16.00 18.95 2.54
CA MET A 40 16.27 18.00 1.47
C MET A 40 15.59 16.65 1.72
N GLU A 41 15.60 16.15 2.95
CA GLU A 41 14.90 14.92 3.33
C GLU A 41 13.39 15.06 3.15
N GLN A 42 12.80 16.17 3.60
CA GLN A 42 11.38 16.45 3.40
C GLN A 42 11.03 16.54 1.90
N MET A 43 11.87 17.19 1.09
CA MET A 43 11.69 17.24 -0.36
C MET A 43 11.79 15.86 -1.01
N LYS A 44 12.74 15.02 -0.60
CA LYS A 44 12.88 13.63 -1.10
C LYS A 44 11.64 12.80 -0.77
N LEU A 45 11.16 12.88 0.48
CA LEU A 45 9.95 12.18 0.91
C LEU A 45 8.73 12.64 0.12
N GLY A 46 8.55 13.95 -0.06
CA GLY A 46 7.46 14.51 -0.86
C GLY A 46 7.56 14.15 -2.35
N HIS A 47 8.77 14.08 -2.91
CA HIS A 47 8.97 13.67 -4.31
C HIS A 47 8.63 12.20 -4.53
N ASN A 48 9.05 11.32 -3.61
CA ASN A 48 8.70 9.90 -3.66
C ASN A 48 7.18 9.69 -3.58
N GLN A 49 6.49 10.39 -2.67
CA GLN A 49 5.03 10.36 -2.58
C GLN A 49 4.37 10.80 -3.89
N ARG A 50 4.87 11.89 -4.50
CA ARG A 50 4.32 12.39 -5.77
C ARG A 50 4.56 11.43 -6.94
N LEU A 51 5.71 10.76 -6.99
CA LEU A 51 5.98 9.74 -8.00
C LEU A 51 5.04 8.55 -7.85
N GLU A 52 4.79 8.11 -6.61
CA GLU A 52 3.82 7.06 -6.31
C GLU A 52 2.40 7.49 -6.71
N GLU A 53 1.97 8.71 -6.39
CA GLU A 53 0.69 9.24 -6.83
C GLU A 53 0.56 9.26 -8.37
N ILE A 54 1.61 9.66 -9.09
CA ILE A 54 1.61 9.70 -10.56
C ILE A 54 1.51 8.29 -11.15
N SER A 55 2.27 7.31 -10.64
CA SER A 55 2.18 5.93 -11.13
C SER A 55 0.80 5.34 -10.86
N VAL A 56 0.27 5.62 -9.67
CA VAL A 56 -1.03 5.16 -9.23
C VAL A 56 -2.18 5.79 -10.04
N GLU A 57 -2.08 7.07 -10.41
CA GLU A 57 -3.02 7.75 -11.30
C GLU A 57 -2.91 7.25 -12.74
N ALA A 58 -1.69 6.97 -13.22
CA ALA A 58 -1.46 6.39 -14.54
C ALA A 58 -2.15 5.02 -14.67
N ASP A 59 -1.98 4.13 -13.70
CA ASP A 59 -2.62 2.81 -13.67
C ASP A 59 -4.17 2.91 -13.66
N ILE A 60 -4.71 3.89 -12.92
CA ILE A 60 -6.15 4.18 -12.93
C ILE A 60 -6.57 4.66 -14.32
N SER A 61 -5.85 5.61 -14.91
CA SER A 61 -6.19 6.21 -16.19
C SER A 61 -6.17 5.18 -17.32
N GLU A 62 -5.18 4.27 -17.31
CA GLU A 62 -5.07 3.16 -18.24
C GLU A 62 -6.23 2.19 -18.07
N SER A 63 -6.50 1.78 -16.83
CA SER A 63 -7.65 0.91 -16.52
C SER A 63 -8.97 1.54 -16.96
N GLN A 64 -9.17 2.84 -16.71
CA GLN A 64 -10.37 3.56 -17.14
C GLN A 64 -10.46 3.69 -18.65
N ALA A 65 -9.35 3.91 -19.35
CA ALA A 65 -9.31 3.97 -20.80
C ALA A 65 -9.68 2.62 -21.43
N LEU A 66 -9.14 1.51 -20.88
CA LEU A 66 -9.52 0.15 -21.26
C LEU A 66 -11.02 -0.08 -21.03
N TYR A 67 -11.54 0.29 -19.85
CA TYR A 67 -12.98 0.17 -19.58
C TYR A 67 -13.85 1.03 -20.51
N LYS A 68 -13.43 2.24 -20.86
CA LYS A 68 -14.17 3.13 -21.78
C LYS A 68 -14.19 2.60 -23.21
N HIS A 69 -13.06 2.06 -23.68
CA HIS A 69 -12.98 1.45 -25.00
C HIS A 69 -13.88 0.22 -25.07
N ASP A 70 -13.82 -0.65 -24.06
CA ASP A 70 -14.67 -1.82 -24.00
C ASP A 70 -16.14 -1.40 -23.88
N SER A 71 -16.51 -0.51 -22.95
CA SER A 71 -17.91 -0.14 -22.65
C SER A 71 -18.63 0.72 -23.70
N GLN A 72 -18.05 0.93 -24.88
CA GLN A 72 -18.80 1.55 -25.99
C GLN A 72 -20.03 0.70 -26.33
N PRO A 73 -21.25 1.28 -26.27
CA PRO A 73 -22.47 0.56 -26.60
C PRO A 73 -22.46 0.20 -28.08
N SER A 74 -22.74 -1.06 -28.38
CA SER A 74 -22.78 -1.59 -29.75
C SER A 74 -23.97 -1.05 -30.57
N GLY A 75 -24.85 -0.28 -29.93
CA GLY A 75 -26.09 0.24 -30.52
C GLY A 75 -27.26 -0.73 -30.44
N VAL A 76 -27.03 -1.97 -29.99
CA VAL A 76 -28.06 -3.01 -29.85
C VAL A 76 -28.24 -3.36 -28.37
N THR A 77 -29.34 -2.91 -27.77
CA THR A 77 -29.63 -3.02 -26.33
C THR A 77 -29.62 -4.45 -25.79
N TRP A 78 -30.01 -5.44 -26.60
CA TRP A 78 -29.97 -6.86 -26.21
C TRP A 78 -28.54 -7.41 -26.16
N VAL A 79 -27.68 -7.02 -27.11
CA VAL A 79 -26.27 -7.46 -27.15
C VAL A 79 -25.50 -6.83 -26.01
N ASP A 80 -25.73 -5.55 -25.74
CA ASP A 80 -25.10 -4.83 -24.61
C ASP A 80 -25.56 -5.42 -23.26
N GLY A 81 -26.84 -5.80 -23.14
CA GLY A 81 -27.38 -6.48 -21.96
C GLY A 81 -26.81 -7.89 -21.75
N LEU A 82 -26.65 -8.67 -22.82
CA LEU A 82 -26.00 -9.98 -22.76
C LEU A 82 -24.53 -9.85 -22.37
N ARG A 83 -23.81 -8.90 -22.97
CA ARG A 83 -22.40 -8.65 -22.67
C ARG A 83 -22.18 -8.19 -21.23
N ALA A 84 -23.06 -7.33 -20.71
CA ALA A 84 -23.03 -6.90 -19.33
C ALA A 84 -23.30 -8.04 -18.33
N SER A 85 -24.11 -9.04 -18.72
CA SER A 85 -24.47 -10.16 -17.85
C SER A 85 -23.42 -11.28 -17.81
N VAL A 86 -22.51 -11.40 -18.80
CA VAL A 86 -21.48 -12.45 -18.83
C VAL A 86 -20.66 -12.51 -17.54
N ARG A 87 -20.16 -11.37 -17.04
CA ARG A 87 -19.31 -11.33 -15.84
C ARG A 87 -20.07 -11.81 -14.58
N PRO A 88 -21.28 -11.30 -14.26
CA PRO A 88 -22.10 -11.85 -13.18
C PRO A 88 -22.43 -13.33 -13.36
N VAL A 89 -22.82 -13.76 -14.56
CA VAL A 89 -23.23 -15.15 -14.84
C VAL A 89 -22.07 -16.12 -14.59
N ILE A 90 -20.87 -15.80 -15.08
CA ILE A 90 -19.68 -16.61 -14.82
C ILE A 90 -19.39 -16.67 -13.31
N THR A 91 -19.48 -15.54 -12.60
CA THR A 91 -19.26 -15.49 -11.15
C THR A 91 -20.22 -16.42 -10.40
N TYR A 92 -21.52 -16.34 -10.71
CA TYR A 92 -22.52 -17.21 -10.10
C TYR A 92 -22.31 -18.67 -10.47
N ALA A 93 -22.00 -18.98 -11.74
CA ALA A 93 -21.75 -20.35 -12.18
C ALA A 93 -20.57 -20.99 -11.44
N PHE A 94 -19.44 -20.29 -11.31
CA PHE A 94 -18.28 -20.79 -10.57
C PHE A 94 -18.56 -20.94 -9.07
N PHE A 95 -19.26 -19.98 -8.46
CA PHE A 95 -19.62 -20.08 -7.04
C PHE A 95 -20.59 -21.23 -6.78
N THR A 96 -21.62 -21.38 -7.62
CA THR A 96 -22.57 -22.50 -7.53
C THR A 96 -21.86 -23.83 -7.73
N LEU A 97 -20.97 -23.96 -8.72
CA LEU A 97 -20.16 -25.16 -8.90
C LEU A 97 -19.34 -25.48 -7.66
N PHE A 98 -18.66 -24.47 -7.09
CA PHE A 98 -17.89 -24.63 -5.85
C PHE A 98 -18.76 -25.11 -4.68
N THR A 99 -19.93 -24.49 -4.47
CA THR A 99 -20.89 -24.92 -3.43
C THR A 99 -21.36 -26.35 -3.66
N VAL A 100 -21.73 -26.72 -4.89
CA VAL A 100 -22.19 -28.08 -5.22
C VAL A 100 -21.11 -29.11 -4.93
N VAL A 101 -19.85 -28.85 -5.31
CA VAL A 101 -18.73 -29.75 -5.02
C VAL A 101 -18.53 -29.91 -3.51
N LYS A 102 -18.56 -28.82 -2.74
CA LYS A 102 -18.37 -28.87 -1.28
C LYS A 102 -19.54 -29.55 -0.55
N VAL A 103 -20.77 -29.35 -1.00
CA VAL A 103 -21.97 -30.05 -0.49
C VAL A 103 -21.90 -31.55 -0.83
N SER A 104 -21.46 -31.89 -2.05
CA SER A 104 -21.28 -33.30 -2.45
C SER A 104 -20.20 -33.99 -1.62
N ALA A 105 -19.08 -33.30 -1.34
CA ALA A 105 -18.05 -33.80 -0.44
C ALA A 105 -18.62 -34.02 0.97
N LEU A 106 -19.36 -33.05 1.52
CA LEU A 106 -20.03 -33.20 2.81
C LEU A 106 -20.96 -34.41 2.84
N TYR A 107 -21.76 -34.60 1.78
CA TYR A 107 -22.67 -35.72 1.66
C TYR A 107 -21.94 -37.06 1.72
N VAL A 108 -20.81 -37.19 1.04
CA VAL A 108 -19.99 -38.42 1.07
C VAL A 108 -19.42 -38.67 2.46
N LEU A 109 -18.82 -37.68 3.11
CA LEU A 109 -18.25 -37.85 4.45
C LEU A 109 -19.31 -38.21 5.51
N VAL A 110 -20.51 -37.64 5.41
CA VAL A 110 -21.58 -37.90 6.38
C VAL A 110 -22.32 -39.20 6.09
N SER A 111 -22.61 -39.50 4.81
CA SER A 111 -23.47 -40.63 4.43
C SER A 111 -22.69 -41.92 4.21
N GLU A 112 -21.49 -41.85 3.62
CA GLU A 112 -20.68 -43.03 3.27
C GLU A 112 -19.66 -43.35 4.37
N GLU A 113 -19.01 -42.32 4.93
CA GLU A 113 -17.99 -42.51 5.99
C GLU A 113 -18.59 -42.47 7.41
N GLY A 114 -19.86 -42.10 7.54
CA GLY A 114 -20.57 -42.08 8.83
C GLY A 114 -20.05 -41.02 9.81
N LEU A 115 -19.30 -40.03 9.35
CA LEU A 115 -18.74 -38.98 10.19
C LEU A 115 -19.85 -38.01 10.63
N SER A 116 -19.73 -37.52 11.88
CA SER A 116 -20.59 -36.43 12.32
C SER A 116 -20.24 -35.15 11.55
N VAL A 117 -21.24 -34.29 11.32
CA VAL A 117 -21.05 -32.99 10.62
C VAL A 117 -19.94 -32.15 11.26
N VAL A 118 -19.79 -32.23 12.58
CA VAL A 118 -18.76 -31.51 13.34
C VAL A 118 -17.35 -32.00 13.01
N GLN A 119 -17.18 -33.30 12.72
CA GLN A 119 -15.90 -33.90 12.32
C GLN A 119 -15.60 -33.72 10.83
N ALA A 120 -16.62 -33.68 9.98
CA ALA A 120 -16.47 -33.49 8.54
C ALA A 120 -16.11 -32.03 8.16
N MET A 121 -16.60 -31.04 8.92
CA MET A 121 -16.38 -29.62 8.61
C MET A 121 -14.90 -29.21 8.50
N PRO A 122 -13.99 -29.57 9.44
CA PRO A 122 -12.57 -29.27 9.31
C PRO A 122 -11.88 -29.93 8.12
N GLN A 123 -12.36 -31.09 7.65
CA GLN A 123 -11.83 -31.76 6.45
C GLN A 123 -12.27 -31.10 5.15
N ILE A 124 -13.51 -30.58 5.11
CA ILE A 124 -14.07 -29.94 3.92
C ILE A 124 -13.62 -28.48 3.81
N TRP A 125 -13.42 -27.82 4.96
CA TRP A 125 -12.96 -26.44 5.11
C TRP A 125 -11.48 -26.37 5.47
N ASP A 126 -10.67 -27.08 4.70
CA ASP A 126 -9.22 -27.17 4.85
C ASP A 126 -8.52 -25.82 4.57
N PRO A 127 -7.24 -25.65 5.00
CA PRO A 127 -6.49 -24.41 4.79
C PRO A 127 -6.33 -24.00 3.33
N GLU A 128 -6.27 -24.95 2.40
CA GLU A 128 -6.10 -24.66 0.96
C GLU A 128 -7.41 -24.07 0.41
N THR A 129 -8.56 -24.66 0.77
CA THR A 129 -9.88 -24.12 0.45
C THR A 129 -10.10 -22.73 1.05
N GLN A 130 -9.66 -22.52 2.30
CA GLN A 130 -9.72 -21.20 2.96
C GLN A 130 -8.88 -20.16 2.21
N ALA A 131 -7.66 -20.52 1.80
CA ALA A 131 -6.78 -19.64 1.05
C ALA A 131 -7.37 -19.29 -0.32
N LEU A 132 -7.92 -20.29 -1.04
CA LEU A 132 -8.60 -20.07 -2.32
C LEU A 132 -9.83 -19.17 -2.16
N PHE A 133 -10.65 -19.41 -1.14
CA PHE A 133 -11.81 -18.56 -0.85
C PHE A 133 -11.40 -17.13 -0.50
N ALA A 134 -10.36 -16.95 0.33
CA ALA A 134 -9.82 -15.64 0.67
C ALA A 134 -9.26 -14.90 -0.56
N ALA A 135 -8.59 -15.60 -1.47
CA ALA A 135 -8.10 -15.02 -2.72
C ALA A 135 -9.25 -14.55 -3.61
N VAL A 136 -10.31 -15.36 -3.77
CA VAL A 136 -11.51 -15.00 -4.55
C VAL A 136 -12.24 -13.81 -3.93
N MET A 137 -12.43 -13.81 -2.61
CA MET A 137 -13.05 -12.68 -1.90
C MET A 137 -12.21 -11.41 -2.02
N SER A 138 -10.89 -11.52 -1.92
CA SER A 138 -9.96 -10.39 -2.12
C SER A 138 -9.99 -9.88 -3.56
N PHE A 139 -10.16 -10.73 -4.55
CA PHE A 139 -10.35 -10.28 -5.93
C PHE A 139 -11.67 -9.50 -6.10
N TRP A 140 -12.78 -10.00 -5.54
CA TRP A 140 -14.11 -9.42 -5.74
C TRP A 140 -14.39 -8.15 -4.91
N PHE A 141 -13.78 -8.06 -3.72
CA PHE A 141 -13.96 -6.96 -2.78
C PHE A 141 -12.70 -6.12 -2.58
N GLY A 142 -11.52 -6.59 -2.95
CA GLY A 142 -10.26 -5.88 -2.76
C GLY A 142 -10.18 -4.58 -3.54
N GLN A 143 -10.69 -4.51 -4.78
CA GLN A 143 -10.78 -3.23 -5.49
C GLN A 143 -11.69 -2.21 -4.79
N ARG A 144 -12.78 -2.64 -4.14
CA ARG A 144 -13.66 -1.75 -3.37
C ARG A 144 -13.05 -1.32 -2.04
N ALA A 145 -12.35 -2.23 -1.36
CA ALA A 145 -11.63 -1.91 -0.12
C ALA A 145 -10.45 -0.96 -0.38
N LEU A 146 -9.68 -1.20 -1.44
CA LEU A 146 -8.58 -0.34 -1.87
C LEU A 146 -9.08 1.03 -2.31
N ASN A 147 -10.21 1.14 -3.03
CA ASN A 147 -10.80 2.44 -3.39
C ASN A 147 -11.26 3.24 -2.16
N LYS A 148 -11.75 2.57 -1.10
CA LYS A 148 -12.16 3.23 0.16
C LYS A 148 -10.95 3.66 1.01
N MET A 149 -9.85 2.91 0.96
CA MET A 149 -8.59 3.27 1.64
C MET A 149 -7.85 4.39 0.90
N ARG A 150 -7.95 4.46 -0.43
CA ARG A 150 -7.41 5.53 -1.28
C ARG A 150 -8.32 6.77 -1.33
N GLY A 151 -9.12 6.98 -0.28
CA GLY A 151 -10.23 7.92 -0.19
C GLY A 151 -10.10 9.19 -1.04
N LYS A 152 -10.88 9.20 -2.12
CA LYS A 152 -11.98 10.17 -2.23
C LYS A 152 -13.19 9.61 -1.49
#